data_AF-A0AAV4D5T3-F1
#
_entry.id   AF-A0AAV4D5T3-F1
#
_cell.length_a   1.000
_cell.length_b   1.000
_cell.length_c   1.000
_cell.angle_alpha   90.00
_cell.angle_beta   90.00
_cell.angle_gamma   90.00
#
_symmetry.space_group_name_H-M   'P 1'
#
loop_
_entity.id
_entity.type
_entity.pdbx_description
1 polymer ?
#
loop_
_entity_poly.entity_id
_entity_poly.type
_entity_poly.pdbx_seq_one_letter_code
_entity_poly.pdbx_strand_id
1 'polypeptide(L)'
;MRIENKTSTFQHIKRGVRQGCVLSPDLFSLYSEIITRNLENHPGIKVGGQNINNLRYADDTVLITENKEDLQKLLNILKKKAEKRVRTEQ
;
A
#
# COMPACT_ATOMS: atom_id res chain seq x y z
N MET A 1 -12.71 22.49 -3.63
CA MET A 1 -11.57 23.18 -2.99
C MET A 1 -11.86 24.67 -3.03
N ARG A 2 -11.64 25.42 -1.94
CA ARG A 2 -11.85 26.88 -1.92
C ARG A 2 -10.52 27.57 -1.61
N ILE A 3 -10.10 28.47 -2.48
CA ILE A 3 -8.90 29.31 -2.31
C ILE A 3 -9.34 30.75 -2.57
N GLU A 4 -8.98 31.68 -1.68
CA GLU A 4 -9.23 33.13 -1.85
C GLU A 4 -10.65 33.47 -2.33
N ASN A 5 -11.66 32.97 -1.61
CA ASN A 5 -13.10 33.15 -1.90
C ASN A 5 -13.61 32.58 -3.24
N LYS A 6 -12.79 31.87 -4.02
CA LYS A 6 -13.23 31.13 -5.21
C LYS A 6 -13.40 29.66 -4.87
N THR A 7 -14.54 29.09 -5.27
CA THR A 7 -14.81 27.66 -5.10
C THR A 7 -14.54 26.96 -6.43
N SER A 8 -13.80 25.84 -6.39
CA SER A 8 -13.56 25.00 -7.56
C SER A 8 -14.85 24.39 -8.09
N THR A 9 -14.90 24.11 -9.38
CA THR A 9 -15.96 23.31 -9.98
C THR A 9 -15.93 21.86 -9.46
N PHE A 10 -17.08 21.17 -9.60
CA PHE A 10 -17.17 19.76 -9.28
C PHE A 10 -16.33 18.94 -10.27
N GLN A 11 -15.56 18.00 -9.75
CA GLN A 11 -14.71 17.09 -10.51
C GLN A 11 -15.05 15.66 -10.13
N HIS A 12 -15.19 14.78 -11.11
CA HIS A 12 -15.48 13.37 -10.84
C HIS A 12 -14.20 12.67 -10.37
N ILE A 13 -14.21 12.16 -9.14
CA ILE A 13 -13.08 11.40 -8.57
C ILE A 13 -13.01 10.04 -9.27
N LYS A 14 -11.92 9.77 -9.99
CA LYS A 14 -11.68 8.47 -10.64
C LYS A 14 -10.98 7.46 -9.73
N ARG A 15 -10.13 7.92 -8.82
CA ARG A 15 -9.33 7.10 -7.90
C ARG A 15 -9.10 7.83 -6.58
N GLY A 16 -8.99 7.07 -5.50
CA GLY A 16 -8.72 7.57 -4.16
C GLY A 16 -9.90 7.42 -3.21
N VAL A 17 -9.62 7.61 -1.92
CA VAL A 17 -10.60 7.58 -0.84
C VAL A 17 -10.84 9.00 -0.32
N ARG A 18 -12.02 9.26 0.27
CA ARG A 18 -12.38 10.59 0.77
C ARG A 18 -11.63 10.90 2.07
N GLN A 19 -10.84 11.98 2.09
CA GLN A 19 -10.21 12.46 3.33
C GLN A 19 -11.28 12.87 4.36
N GLY A 20 -11.07 12.47 5.62
CA GLY A 20 -12.01 12.72 6.73
C GLY A 20 -13.26 11.83 6.76
N CYS A 21 -13.38 10.85 5.86
CA CYS A 21 -14.42 9.83 5.96
C CYS A 21 -13.97 8.69 6.89
N VAL A 22 -14.85 8.26 7.79
CA VAL A 22 -14.58 7.20 8.78
C VAL A 22 -14.28 5.83 8.14
N LEU A 23 -14.78 5.57 6.92
CA LEU A 23 -14.55 4.31 6.19
C LEU A 23 -13.29 4.32 5.31
N SER A 24 -12.72 5.50 5.05
CA SER A 24 -11.55 5.62 4.16
C SER A 24 -10.32 4.85 4.67
N PRO A 25 -10.00 4.83 5.98
CA PRO A 25 -8.90 4.02 6.50
C PRO A 25 -9.06 2.53 6.21
N ASP A 26 -10.25 1.97 6.42
CA ASP A 26 -10.51 0.54 6.20
C ASP A 26 -10.38 0.16 4.72
N LEU A 27 -10.94 0.99 3.84
CA LEU A 27 -10.82 0.80 2.38
C LEU A 27 -9.37 0.88 1.91
N PHE A 28 -8.59 1.82 2.45
CA PHE A 28 -7.17 1.93 2.15
C PHE A 28 -6.37 0.73 2.66
N SER A 29 -6.68 0.25 3.87
CA SER A 29 -6.05 -0.92 4.46
C SER A 29 -6.33 -2.19 3.64
N LEU A 30 -7.57 -2.38 3.22
CA LEU A 30 -7.99 -3.49 2.34
C LEU A 30 -7.27 -3.45 1.00
N TYR A 31 -7.17 -2.28 0.37
CA TYR A 31 -6.46 -2.14 -0.91
C TYR A 31 -4.98 -2.50 -0.76
N SER A 32 -4.33 -1.98 0.28
CA SER A 32 -2.92 -2.25 0.58
C SER A 32 -2.66 -3.71 0.93
N GLU A 33 -3.59 -4.38 1.62
CA GLU A 33 -3.55 -5.81 1.91
C GLU A 33 -3.47 -6.64 0.62
N ILE A 34 -4.28 -6.32 -0.39
CA ILE A 34 -4.29 -7.07 -1.65
C ILE A 34 -2.94 -6.99 -2.38
N ILE A 35 -2.22 -5.86 -2.25
CA ILE A 35 -0.90 -5.68 -2.85
C ILE A 35 0.15 -6.48 -2.07
N THR A 36 0.10 -6.41 -0.75
CA THR A 36 1.15 -6.93 0.16
C THR A 36 0.98 -8.41 0.51
N ARG A 37 -0.20 -9.00 0.33
CA ARG A 37 -0.49 -10.41 0.67
C ARG A 37 0.50 -11.43 0.14
N ASN A 38 1.05 -11.19 -1.05
CA ASN A 38 1.99 -12.14 -1.66
C ASN A 38 3.37 -12.12 -1.00
N LEU A 39 3.69 -11.06 -0.24
CA LEU A 39 4.96 -10.95 0.48
C LEU A 39 5.03 -11.96 1.62
N GLU A 40 3.92 -12.33 2.26
CA GLU A 40 3.89 -13.26 3.42
C GLU A 40 4.62 -14.59 3.18
N ASN A 41 4.65 -15.06 1.93
CA ASN A 41 5.30 -16.31 1.54
C ASN A 41 6.81 -16.19 1.30
N HIS A 42 7.39 -14.99 1.48
CA HIS A 42 8.80 -14.73 1.24
C HIS A 42 9.62 -14.62 2.55
N PRO A 43 10.94 -14.89 2.47
CA PRO A 43 11.82 -14.78 3.62
C PRO A 43 11.78 -13.39 4.26
N GLY A 44 11.63 -13.36 5.57
CA GLY A 44 11.77 -12.18 6.42
C GLY A 44 12.67 -12.51 7.61
N ILE A 45 12.43 -11.84 8.74
CA ILE A 45 13.08 -12.15 10.01
C ILE A 45 12.16 -12.98 10.90
N LYS A 46 12.72 -13.91 11.67
CA LYS A 46 11.94 -14.70 12.65
C LYS A 46 11.86 -13.98 13.99
N VAL A 47 10.66 -13.66 14.43
CA VAL A 47 10.38 -13.07 15.75
C VAL A 47 9.30 -13.90 16.43
N GLY A 48 9.59 -14.49 17.59
CA GLY A 48 8.62 -15.31 18.33
C GLY A 48 8.07 -16.51 17.54
N GLY A 49 8.85 -17.08 16.62
CA GLY A 49 8.43 -18.18 15.75
C GLY A 49 7.62 -17.76 14.51
N GLN A 50 7.31 -16.47 14.36
CA GLN A 50 6.61 -15.91 13.21
C GLN A 50 7.60 -15.29 12.22
N ASN A 51 7.33 -15.43 10.93
CA ASN A 51 8.10 -14.77 9.87
C ASN A 51 7.54 -13.36 9.65
N ILE A 52 8.33 -12.34 9.93
CA ILE A 52 7.98 -10.93 9.72
C ILE A 52 8.82 -10.40 8.57
N ASN A 53 8.17 -10.05 7.46
CA ASN A 53 8.85 -9.46 6.30
C ASN A 53 8.34 -8.05 5.93
N ASN A 54 7.23 -7.62 6.53
CA ASN A 54 6.71 -6.28 6.36
C ASN A 54 6.01 -5.78 7.63
N LEU A 55 6.13 -4.47 7.89
CA LEU A 55 5.38 -3.73 8.92
C LEU A 55 4.63 -2.60 8.22
N ARG A 56 3.37 -2.39 8.59
CA ARG A 56 2.47 -1.45 7.91
C ARG A 56 1.75 -0.58 8.92
N TYR A 57 1.75 0.73 8.68
CA TYR A 57 1.01 1.69 9.48
C TYR A 57 0.46 2.80 8.59
N ALA A 58 -0.87 2.93 8.53
CA ALA A 58 -1.53 3.81 7.56
C ALA A 58 -0.98 3.58 6.15
N ASP A 59 -0.43 4.61 5.51
CA ASP A 59 0.22 4.61 4.20
C ASP A 59 1.70 4.21 4.22
N ASP A 60 2.33 4.11 5.39
CA ASP A 60 3.71 3.69 5.54
C ASP A 60 3.85 2.16 5.53
N THR A 61 4.86 1.67 4.81
CA THR A 61 5.24 0.24 4.77
C THR A 61 6.75 0.09 4.86
N VAL A 62 7.21 -0.73 5.81
CA VAL A 62 8.62 -1.10 6.00
C VAL A 62 8.81 -2.56 5.59
N LEU A 63 9.81 -2.85 4.76
CA LEU A 63 10.21 -4.22 4.39
C LEU A 63 11.44 -4.64 5.18
N ILE A 64 11.46 -5.90 5.64
CA ILE A 64 12.50 -6.42 6.53
C ILE A 64 12.95 -7.80 6.07
N THR A 65 14.26 -8.01 5.91
CA THR A 65 14.89 -9.29 5.55
C THR A 65 16.27 -9.41 6.22
N GLU A 66 16.84 -10.61 6.21
CA GLU A 66 18.18 -10.86 6.75
C GLU A 66 19.32 -10.40 5.82
N ASN A 67 19.06 -10.28 4.51
CA ASN A 67 20.07 -9.92 3.51
C ASN A 67 19.50 -9.01 2.40
N LYS A 68 20.43 -8.34 1.70
CA LYS A 68 20.11 -7.35 0.66
C LYS A 68 19.44 -7.98 -0.57
N GLU A 69 19.85 -9.19 -0.93
CA GLU A 69 19.33 -9.90 -2.10
C GLU A 69 17.84 -10.20 -1.94
N ASP A 70 17.43 -10.66 -0.77
CA ASP A 70 16.04 -10.94 -0.44
C ASP A 70 15.21 -9.65 -0.29
N LEU A 71 15.81 -8.58 0.25
CA LEU A 71 15.17 -7.27 0.28
C LEU A 71 14.84 -6.78 -1.15
N GLN A 72 15.80 -6.92 -2.07
CA GLN A 72 15.60 -6.55 -3.46
C GLN A 72 14.52 -7.40 -4.14
N LYS A 73 14.42 -8.70 -3.81
CA LYS A 73 13.34 -9.57 -4.30
C LYS A 73 11.97 -9.11 -3.79
N LEU A 74 11.82 -8.82 -2.48
CA LEU A 74 10.57 -8.30 -1.92
C LEU A 74 10.15 -7.00 -2.61
N LEU A 75 11.10 -6.08 -2.78
CA LEU A 75 10.86 -4.79 -3.43
C LEU A 75 10.37 -4.99 -4.89
N ASN A 76 11.02 -5.87 -5.65
CA ASN A 76 10.65 -6.17 -7.03
C ASN A 76 9.23 -6.77 -7.13
N ILE A 77 8.86 -7.64 -6.19
CA ILE A 77 7.52 -8.25 -6.14
C ILE A 77 6.46 -7.21 -5.81
N LEU A 78 6.72 -6.37 -4.80
CA LEU A 78 5.82 -5.30 -4.39
C LEU A 78 5.59 -4.33 -5.56
N LYS A 79 6.66 -3.88 -6.22
CA LYS A 79 6.60 -3.00 -7.39
C LYS A 79 5.75 -3.61 -8.50
N LYS A 80 6.01 -4.87 -8.88
CA LYS A 80 5.27 -5.55 -9.95
C LYS A 80 3.76 -5.66 -9.64
N LYS A 81 3.40 -5.94 -8.38
CA LYS A 81 1.99 -6.05 -7.96
C LYS A 81 1.29 -4.69 -7.95
N ALA A 82 1.95 -3.66 -7.42
CA ALA A 82 1.43 -2.30 -7.43
C ALA A 82 1.18 -1.81 -8.87
N GLU A 83 2.16 -1.98 -9.78
CA GLU A 83 2.04 -1.58 -11.18
C GLU A 83 0.94 -2.34 -11.93
N LYS A 84 0.79 -3.65 -11.69
CA LYS A 84 -0.27 -4.44 -12.32
C LYS A 84 -1.65 -3.87 -11.99
N ARG A 85 -1.91 -3.56 -10.73
CA ARG A 85 -3.23 -3.06 -10.29
C ARG A 85 -3.50 -1.64 -10.77
N VAL A 86 -2.48 -0.78 -10.85
CA VAL A 86 -2.61 0.55 -11.46
C VAL A 86 -3.08 0.48 -12.92
N ARG A 87 -2.67 -0.56 -13.67
CA ARG A 87 -3.00 -0.77 -15.09
C ARG A 87 -4.28 -1.57 -15.35
N THR A 88 -4.73 -2.41 -14.43
CA THR A 88 -5.92 -3.25 -14.64
C THR A 88 -7.24 -2.49 -14.43
N GLU A 89 -7.16 -1.25 -13.94
CA GLU A 89 -8.29 -0.36 -13.65
C GLU A 89 -8.24 0.92 -14.52
N GLN A 90 -7.65 0.85 -15.72
CA GLN A 90 -7.67 1.90 -16.77
C GLN A 90 -8.49 1.44 -17.97
#